data_AF-B5JEH2-F1
#
_entry.id   AF-B5JEH2-F1
#
_cell.length_a   1.000
_cell.length_b   1.000
_cell.length_c   1.000
_cell.angle_alpha   90.00
_cell.angle_beta   90.00
_cell.angle_gamma   90.00
#
_symmetry.space_group_name_H-M   'P 1'
#
loop_
_entity.id
_entity.type
_entity.pdbx_description
1 polymer ?
#
loop_
_entity_poly.entity_id
_entity_poly.type
_entity_poly.pdbx_seq_one_letter_code
_entity_poly.pdbx_strand_id
1 'polypeptide(L)'
;MNRLFISTVLVAITALASIAHAGGEGEESTGKRFGPFEALTFDSSILRDVKYVAEEKNVYLQLLPDHKDKELIVKLSNGYFSGYREWAHGGYELVSPANQGKPPYAWTDFVNTSATYIEYWMDGEVFLHLKRVE
;
A
#
# COMPACT_ATOMS: atom_id res chain seq x y z
N MET A 1 -9.70 66.98 -1.36
CA MET A 1 -10.61 67.26 -2.49
C MET A 1 -10.45 66.16 -3.52
N ASN A 2 -11.59 65.59 -3.93
CA ASN A 2 -11.83 64.71 -5.09
C ASN A 2 -10.99 65.13 -6.33
N ARG A 3 -10.63 64.23 -7.27
CA ARG A 3 -11.58 63.54 -8.17
C ARG A 3 -11.00 62.27 -8.83
N LEU A 4 -11.91 61.31 -8.99
CA LEU A 4 -11.87 60.10 -9.82
C LEU A 4 -11.59 60.39 -11.30
N PHE A 5 -11.06 59.42 -12.03
CA PHE A 5 -11.59 58.82 -13.30
C PHE A 5 -10.78 57.52 -13.55
N ILE A 6 -11.34 56.34 -13.28
CA ILE A 6 -12.06 55.41 -14.19
C ILE A 6 -11.16 54.68 -15.22
N SER A 7 -11.14 53.35 -15.03
CA SER A 7 -10.97 52.25 -16.00
C SER A 7 -9.73 52.16 -16.88
N THR A 8 -8.99 51.07 -16.71
CA THR A 8 -8.99 49.99 -17.72
C THR A 8 -8.71 48.67 -17.00
N VAL A 9 -9.76 47.85 -16.90
CA VAL A 9 -9.65 46.44 -16.55
C VAL A 9 -9.02 45.75 -17.76
N LEU A 10 -7.81 45.22 -17.61
CA LEU A 10 -7.27 44.23 -18.54
C LEU A 10 -7.21 42.89 -17.81
N VAL A 11 -8.26 42.10 -17.99
CA VAL A 11 -8.30 40.69 -17.60
C VAL A 11 -7.41 39.93 -18.58
N ALA A 12 -6.20 39.61 -18.15
CA ALA A 12 -5.39 38.58 -18.80
C ALA A 12 -5.73 37.24 -18.15
N ILE A 13 -6.72 36.54 -18.70
CA ILE A 13 -6.92 35.11 -18.44
C ILE A 13 -5.80 34.39 -19.20
N THR A 14 -4.65 34.22 -18.56
CA THR A 14 -3.72 33.16 -18.96
C THR A 14 -4.27 31.85 -18.43
N ALA A 15 -5.00 31.15 -19.29
CA ALA A 15 -5.29 29.73 -19.11
C ALA A 15 -3.96 28.97 -19.15
N LEU A 16 -3.28 28.85 -18.00
CA LEU A 16 -2.41 27.70 -17.81
C LEU A 16 -3.32 26.50 -17.61
N ALA A 17 -3.59 25.80 -18.71
CA ALA A 17 -3.97 24.41 -18.68
C ALA A 17 -2.85 23.67 -17.93
N SER A 18 -2.99 23.57 -16.60
CA SER A 18 -2.24 22.60 -15.83
C SER A 18 -2.76 21.26 -16.28
N ILE A 19 -1.97 20.67 -17.18
CA ILE A 19 -2.04 19.30 -17.65
C ILE A 19 -2.51 18.46 -16.48
N ALA A 20 -3.72 17.89 -16.61
CA ALA A 20 -4.10 16.76 -15.80
C ALA A 20 -3.04 15.69 -16.08
N HIS A 21 -2.04 15.60 -15.21
CA HIS A 21 -1.34 14.34 -14.98
C HIS A 21 -2.40 13.41 -14.40
N ALA A 22 -3.23 12.85 -15.29
CA ALA A 22 -3.67 11.47 -15.15
C ALA A 22 -2.43 10.60 -15.37
N GLY A 23 -1.41 10.80 -14.54
CA GLY A 23 -0.44 9.77 -14.27
C GLY A 23 -1.24 8.74 -13.50
N GLY A 24 -1.72 7.71 -14.20
CA GLY A 24 -1.92 6.45 -13.51
C GLY A 24 -0.61 6.19 -12.81
N GLU A 25 -0.62 6.18 -11.48
CA GLU A 25 0.49 5.68 -10.69
C GLU A 25 0.76 4.28 -11.23
N GLY A 26 1.78 4.19 -12.10
CA GLY A 26 2.19 2.94 -12.67
C GLY A 26 2.62 2.04 -11.52
N GLU A 27 2.47 0.73 -11.72
CA GLU A 27 2.98 -0.26 -10.79
C GLU A 27 4.51 -0.23 -10.84
N GLU A 28 5.11 0.69 -10.10
CA GLU A 28 6.55 0.77 -9.94
C GLU A 28 7.00 -0.35 -9.02
N SER A 29 7.97 -1.13 -9.47
CA SER A 29 8.54 -2.24 -8.72
C SER A 29 9.77 -1.82 -7.95
N THR A 30 9.92 -2.34 -6.74
CA THR A 30 11.16 -2.22 -5.95
C THR A 30 12.28 -3.16 -6.44
N GLY A 31 11.97 -4.08 -7.36
CA GLY A 31 12.84 -5.17 -7.81
C GLY A 31 13.01 -6.32 -6.80
N LYS A 32 12.37 -6.25 -5.62
CA LYS A 32 12.38 -7.33 -4.62
C LYS A 32 11.34 -8.38 -4.96
N ARG A 33 11.72 -9.66 -4.89
CA ARG A 33 10.88 -10.81 -5.23
C ARG A 33 10.79 -11.82 -4.09
N PHE A 34 9.60 -12.36 -3.87
CA PHE A 34 9.27 -13.32 -2.82
C PHE A 34 8.37 -14.42 -3.38
N GLY A 35 8.96 -15.50 -3.89
CA GLY A 35 8.22 -16.53 -4.63
C GLY A 35 7.56 -15.95 -5.88
N PRO A 36 6.24 -16.16 -6.09
CA PRO A 36 5.51 -15.63 -7.25
C PRO A 36 5.16 -14.14 -7.11
N PHE A 37 5.61 -13.47 -6.05
CA PHE A 37 5.30 -12.07 -5.78
C PHE A 37 6.50 -11.15 -6.02
N GLU A 38 6.23 -9.99 -6.57
CA GLU A 38 7.14 -8.85 -6.66
C GLU A 38 6.61 -7.72 -5.76
N ALA A 39 7.50 -7.06 -5.01
CA ALA A 39 7.10 -5.95 -4.16
C ALA A 39 7.10 -4.64 -4.96
N LEU A 40 5.93 -4.00 -5.01
CA LEU A 40 5.74 -2.64 -5.52
C LEU A 40 6.07 -1.59 -4.43
N THR A 41 5.81 -1.94 -3.18
CA THR A 41 6.20 -1.15 -2.01
C THR A 41 6.89 -2.06 -1.01
N PHE A 42 7.99 -1.60 -0.42
CA PHE A 42 8.69 -2.30 0.66
C PHE A 42 9.33 -1.26 1.59
N ASP A 43 8.69 -0.99 2.73
CA ASP A 43 9.23 -0.07 3.73
C ASP A 43 10.14 -0.81 4.72
N SER A 44 11.45 -0.64 4.55
CA SER A 44 12.46 -1.23 5.42
C SER A 44 12.55 -0.61 6.82
N SER A 45 11.82 0.49 7.08
CA SER A 45 11.69 1.08 8.41
C SER A 45 10.63 0.38 9.27
N ILE A 46 9.76 -0.44 8.66
CA ILE A 46 8.72 -1.23 9.34
C ILE A 46 9.02 -2.73 9.22
N LEU A 47 9.47 -3.16 8.05
CA LEU A 47 9.60 -4.56 7.68
C LEU A 47 11.07 -4.95 7.51
N ARG A 48 11.47 -6.04 8.16
CA ARG A 48 12.78 -6.64 7.95
C ARG A 48 12.80 -7.50 6.70
N ASP A 49 11.82 -8.38 6.55
CA ASP A 49 11.80 -9.37 5.47
C ASP A 49 10.40 -9.94 5.19
N VAL A 50 10.26 -10.58 4.02
CA VAL A 50 9.07 -11.34 3.59
C VAL A 50 9.51 -12.73 3.17
N LYS A 51 8.77 -13.76 3.59
CA LYS A 51 9.05 -15.15 3.22
C LYS A 51 7.84 -15.78 2.55
N TYR A 52 8.04 -16.36 1.38
CA TYR A 52 7.07 -17.25 0.74
C TYR A 52 7.42 -18.71 1.01
N VAL A 53 6.44 -19.50 1.47
CA VAL A 53 6.56 -20.95 1.66
C VAL A 53 5.72 -21.64 0.58
N ALA A 54 6.37 -22.32 -0.36
CA ALA A 54 5.74 -22.79 -1.59
C ALA A 54 4.76 -23.95 -1.38
N GLU A 55 5.08 -24.85 -0.44
CA GLU A 55 4.28 -26.03 -0.10
C GLU A 55 2.90 -25.63 0.40
N GLU A 56 2.86 -24.56 1.20
CA GLU A 56 1.63 -24.05 1.82
C GLU A 56 1.04 -22.86 1.07
N LYS A 57 1.77 -22.28 0.10
CA LYS A 57 1.44 -21.02 -0.58
C LYS A 57 1.23 -19.84 0.37
N ASN A 58 1.99 -19.83 1.47
CA ASN A 58 1.87 -18.84 2.53
C ASN A 58 2.92 -17.74 2.36
N VAL A 59 2.48 -16.49 2.51
CA VAL A 59 3.36 -15.31 2.63
C VAL A 59 3.43 -14.92 4.09
N TYR A 60 4.63 -14.89 4.66
CA TYR A 60 4.91 -14.49 6.04
C TYR A 60 5.65 -13.16 6.08
N LEU A 61 5.41 -12.39 7.13
CA LEU A 61 6.13 -11.15 7.42
C LEU A 61 7.12 -11.33 8.56
N GLN A 62 8.19 -10.53 8.52
CA GLN A 62 9.08 -10.34 9.65
C GLN A 62 9.19 -8.84 9.95
N LEU A 63 8.40 -8.38 10.91
CA LEU A 63 8.37 -6.96 11.32
C LEU A 63 9.60 -6.60 12.15
N LEU A 64 9.99 -5.32 12.11
CA LEU A 64 10.94 -4.75 13.06
C LEU A 64 10.33 -4.71 14.47
N PRO A 65 11.15 -4.80 15.54
CA PRO A 65 10.64 -4.97 16.90
C PRO A 65 9.75 -3.81 17.36
N ASP A 66 10.05 -2.58 16.92
CA ASP A 66 9.32 -1.36 17.28
C ASP A 66 7.90 -1.30 16.66
N HIS A 67 7.62 -2.17 15.69
CA HIS A 67 6.35 -2.22 14.97
C HIS A 67 5.53 -3.48 15.27
N LYS A 68 6.08 -4.43 16.03
CA LYS A 68 5.42 -5.73 16.28
C LYS A 68 4.12 -5.60 17.06
N ASP A 69 3.99 -4.58 17.90
CA ASP A 69 2.83 -4.38 18.77
C ASP A 69 1.76 -3.48 18.13
N LYS A 70 1.95 -3.09 16.87
CA LYS A 70 0.98 -2.31 16.10
C LYS A 70 -0.02 -3.22 15.41
N GLU A 71 -1.23 -2.68 15.23
CA GLU A 71 -2.24 -3.30 14.39
C GLU A 71 -1.78 -3.28 12.92
N LEU A 72 -2.08 -4.37 12.23
CA LEU A 72 -1.79 -4.55 10.82
C LEU A 72 -3.09 -4.88 10.10
N ILE A 73 -3.34 -4.18 8.99
CA ILE A 73 -4.52 -4.42 8.14
C ILE A 73 -4.04 -5.04 6.83
N VAL A 74 -4.67 -6.15 6.44
CA VAL A 74 -4.42 -6.81 5.15
C VAL A 74 -5.61 -6.62 4.22
N LYS A 75 -5.33 -6.16 3.01
CA LYS A 75 -6.31 -6.10 1.92
C LYS A 75 -5.85 -6.97 0.76
N LEU A 76 -6.80 -7.62 0.11
CA LEU A 76 -6.57 -8.45 -1.06
C LEU A 76 -7.32 -7.85 -2.24
N SER A 77 -6.63 -7.66 -3.36
CA SER A 77 -7.19 -6.98 -4.54
C SER A 77 -6.79 -7.71 -5.82
N ASN A 78 -7.61 -7.56 -6.87
CA ASN A 78 -7.33 -8.13 -8.19
C ASN A 78 -6.84 -7.08 -9.19
N GLY A 79 -6.97 -5.79 -8.86
CA GLY A 79 -6.33 -4.68 -9.55
C GLY A 79 -5.51 -3.83 -8.58
N TYR A 80 -4.64 -2.97 -9.10
CA TYR A 80 -3.88 -2.02 -8.29
C TYR A 80 -4.82 -1.16 -7.44
N PHE A 81 -4.76 -1.32 -6.11
CA PHE A 81 -5.65 -0.69 -5.12
C PHE A 81 -7.16 -0.76 -5.48
N SER A 82 -7.60 -1.83 -6.15
CA SER A 82 -8.96 -1.94 -6.67
C SER A 82 -9.44 -3.38 -6.85
N GLY A 83 -10.76 -3.57 -6.89
CA GLY A 83 -11.34 -4.91 -6.98
C GLY A 83 -11.04 -5.74 -5.72
N TYR A 84 -11.26 -5.12 -4.55
CA TYR A 84 -11.02 -5.74 -3.25
C TYR A 84 -11.87 -7.01 -3.08
N ARG A 85 -11.24 -8.03 -2.51
CA ARG A 85 -11.85 -9.31 -2.19
C ARG A 85 -12.37 -9.28 -0.77
N GLU A 86 -13.56 -9.83 -0.60
CA GLU A 86 -14.14 -10.01 0.73
C GLU A 86 -13.44 -11.19 1.43
N TRP A 87 -13.10 -10.99 2.70
CA TRP A 87 -12.67 -12.03 3.61
C TRP A 87 -13.86 -12.85 4.11
N ALA A 88 -13.59 -14.04 4.64
CA ALA A 88 -14.63 -14.96 5.10
C ALA A 88 -15.56 -14.38 6.19
N HIS A 89 -15.16 -13.31 6.88
CA HIS A 89 -15.96 -12.64 7.89
C HIS A 89 -16.92 -11.56 7.33
N GLY A 90 -16.92 -11.31 6.02
CA GLY A 90 -17.84 -10.36 5.38
C GLY A 90 -17.31 -8.91 5.23
N GLY A 91 -15.99 -8.73 5.18
CA GLY A 91 -15.33 -7.42 5.06
C GLY A 91 -14.12 -7.45 4.13
N TYR A 92 -13.63 -6.28 3.72
CA TYR A 92 -12.48 -6.16 2.80
C TYR A 92 -11.12 -6.08 3.50
N GLU A 93 -11.12 -6.00 4.83
CA GLU A 93 -9.94 -5.81 5.65
C GLU A 93 -9.82 -6.96 6.63
N LEU A 94 -8.66 -7.61 6.65
CA LEU A 94 -8.30 -8.52 7.74
C LEU A 94 -7.41 -7.76 8.70
N VAL A 95 -7.95 -7.49 9.88
CA VAL A 95 -7.20 -6.92 10.99
C VAL A 95 -6.42 -8.05 11.66
N SER A 96 -5.10 -8.06 11.50
CA SER A 96 -4.24 -8.94 12.29
C SER A 96 -3.93 -8.27 13.62
N PRO A 97 -4.25 -8.92 14.76
CA PRO A 97 -3.93 -8.36 16.06
C PRO A 97 -2.42 -8.19 16.22
N ALA A 98 -2.02 -7.23 17.06
CA ALA A 98 -0.64 -7.03 17.47
C ALA A 98 0.03 -8.36 17.83
N ASN A 99 1.33 -8.47 17.52
CA ASN A 99 2.13 -9.67 17.71
C ASN A 99 2.49 -9.88 19.20
N GLN A 100 1.45 -10.13 20.02
CA GLN A 100 1.40 -10.15 21.49
C GLN A 100 2.28 -11.25 22.11
N GLY A 101 3.60 -10.99 22.17
CA GLY A 101 4.55 -11.80 22.93
C GLY A 101 5.41 -12.75 22.09
N LYS A 102 5.38 -12.68 20.76
CA LYS A 102 6.40 -13.39 19.97
C LYS A 102 7.78 -12.73 20.11
N PRO A 103 8.87 -13.50 19.97
CA PRO A 103 10.22 -12.95 19.97
C PRO A 103 10.41 -11.88 18.88
N PRO A 104 11.34 -10.93 19.07
CA PRO A 104 11.75 -10.02 18.02
C PRO A 104 12.09 -10.78 16.73
N TYR A 105 11.64 -10.25 15.58
CA TYR A 105 11.84 -10.85 14.26
C TYR A 105 11.24 -12.26 14.07
N ALA A 106 10.25 -12.65 14.87
CA ALA A 106 9.49 -13.86 14.57
C ALA A 106 8.71 -13.70 13.25
N TRP A 107 8.61 -14.79 12.49
CA TRP A 107 7.74 -14.85 11.32
C TRP A 107 6.27 -14.83 11.75
N THR A 108 5.49 -13.88 11.24
CA THR A 108 4.10 -13.64 11.62
C THR A 108 3.18 -13.45 10.42
N ASP A 109 1.88 -13.37 10.74
CA ASP A 109 0.84 -12.86 9.84
C ASP A 109 0.89 -13.50 8.46
N PHE A 110 0.62 -14.81 8.43
CA PHE A 110 0.64 -15.53 7.17
C PHE A 110 -0.65 -15.27 6.38
N VAL A 111 -0.48 -15.06 5.08
CA VAL A 111 -1.60 -14.92 4.14
C VAL A 111 -1.51 -16.02 3.10
N ASN A 112 -2.60 -16.76 2.95
CA ASN A 112 -2.83 -17.67 1.85
C ASN A 112 -3.89 -17.07 0.93
N THR A 113 -3.54 -16.80 -0.32
CA THR A 113 -4.48 -16.14 -1.23
C THR A 113 -4.21 -16.47 -2.68
N SER A 114 -5.27 -16.42 -3.49
CA SER A 114 -5.22 -16.42 -4.95
C SER A 114 -5.32 -15.02 -5.56
N ALA A 115 -5.34 -13.97 -4.75
CA ALA A 115 -5.42 -12.59 -5.22
C ALA A 115 -4.17 -12.22 -6.04
N THR A 116 -4.34 -11.24 -6.93
CA THR A 116 -3.23 -10.67 -7.69
C THR A 116 -2.37 -9.78 -6.80
N TYR A 117 -2.97 -9.01 -5.90
CA TYR A 117 -2.27 -8.10 -5.02
C TYR A 117 -2.54 -8.42 -3.55
N ILE A 118 -1.53 -8.17 -2.72
CA ILE A 118 -1.61 -8.21 -1.26
C ILE A 118 -1.09 -6.87 -0.75
N GLU A 119 -1.94 -6.14 -0.03
CA GLU A 119 -1.60 -4.84 0.54
C GLU A 119 -1.57 -4.98 2.06
N TYR A 120 -0.45 -4.60 2.67
CA TYR A 120 -0.30 -4.53 4.11
C TYR A 120 -0.18 -3.08 4.55
N TRP A 121 -1.06 -2.73 5.48
CA TRP A 121 -1.25 -1.38 5.98
C TRP A 121 -0.92 -1.29 7.46
N MET A 122 -0.29 -0.20 7.85
CA MET A 122 0.00 0.15 9.23
C MET A 122 -0.16 1.66 9.39
N ASP A 123 -0.84 2.10 10.44
CA ASP A 123 -1.09 3.53 10.72
C ASP A 123 -1.72 4.31 9.54
N GLY A 124 -2.51 3.63 8.71
CA GLY A 124 -3.18 4.22 7.54
C GLY A 124 -2.33 4.30 6.26
N GLU A 125 -1.09 3.81 6.28
CA GLU A 125 -0.18 3.82 5.15
C GLU A 125 0.18 2.39 4.69
N VAL A 126 0.42 2.22 3.39
CA VAL A 126 0.88 0.95 2.82
C VAL A 126 2.38 0.82 3.03
N PHE A 127 2.80 -0.14 3.84
CA PHE A 127 4.23 -0.39 4.05
C PHE A 127 4.74 -1.58 3.21
N LEU A 128 3.84 -2.43 2.72
CA LEU A 128 4.17 -3.51 1.80
C LEU A 128 3.02 -3.72 0.81
N HIS A 129 3.34 -3.69 -0.48
CA HIS A 129 2.41 -3.99 -1.56
C HIS A 129 3.05 -5.04 -2.46
N LEU A 130 2.47 -6.23 -2.50
CA LEU A 130 2.93 -7.34 -3.31
C LEU A 130 2.01 -7.50 -4.52
N LYS A 131 2.61 -7.68 -5.70
CA LYS A 131 1.93 -8.08 -6.93
C LYS A 131 2.37 -9.48 -7.32
N ARG A 132 1.42 -10.34 -7.66
CA ARG A 132 1.69 -11.64 -8.27
C ARG A 132 2.13 -11.46 -9.72
N VAL A 133 3.23 -12.11 -10.07
CA VAL A 133 3.86 -12.04 -11.40
C VAL A 133 4.00 -13.40 -12.08
N GLU A 134 3.51 -14.47 -11.42
CA GLU A 134 3.47 -15.85 -11.92
C GLU A 134 2.10 -16.51 -11.66
#